data_AF-A0A8J6JLT0-F1
#
_entry.id   AF-A0A8J6JLT0-F1
#
_cell.length_a   1.000
_cell.length_b   1.000
_cell.length_c   1.000
_cell.angle_alpha   90.00
_cell.angle_beta   90.00
_cell.angle_gamma   90.00
#
_symmetry.space_group_name_H-M   'P 1'
#
loop_
_entity.id
_entity.type
_entity.pdbx_description
1 polymer ?
#
loop_
_entity_poly.entity_id
_entity_poly.type
_entity_poly.pdbx_seq_one_letter_code
_entity_poly.pdbx_strand_id
1 'polypeptide(L)'
;MFNFRPVSMKKRVLTVVTAALLLLSIPAVLLGWGFLLPPQYGDTFLGELKYKVQYLEEAQGPRIVLVGGSGVAFGVDSALMERELPDYTVVNFGMYAALGTTVMLDLSEDLIRPGDIVILIPEQQEQTLSDFFDPAVMWQALDGAFPLLGRLPGTYRSALAGQFPYFAAQKYADLLQGRTPRPRGVYSRASFNAAGDVVSGLCSRNIMSGGYDPNTPIRFDSALVTDAFLTRVNAYARSVEERGATMWYAFCPMNAAAVVGDAGPDEFYDALQAALRFPVIGDPNQSILESGWFYDTNFHLNASGKIVYTRLLVRNIKAVLGDSSPTEIALPRQPAPAGADTWSGDDRDADCFLYREADGLLTVVGLSAGGLAREALTVPSAWNGLPVTAIGGGAFAGGARLREVVVQQNITQIADGAFSGCPALDRIRIRTGSPAGCRVGQGLLEGTDAAVYVPADALSDYRTDYFWSVWGQRVLPDAP
;
A
#
# COMPACT_ATOMS: atom_id res chain seq x y z
N MET A 1 9.39 32.10 62.93
CA MET A 1 10.80 31.76 62.65
C MET A 1 10.81 30.47 61.83
N PHE A 2 10.80 30.54 60.49
CA PHE A 2 10.85 29.34 59.63
C PHE A 2 12.32 29.01 59.34
N ASN A 3 12.74 27.84 59.79
CA ASN A 3 14.13 27.39 59.79
C ASN A 3 14.43 26.69 58.45
N PHE A 4 14.95 27.43 57.45
CA PHE A 4 15.44 26.84 56.20
C PHE A 4 16.81 26.19 56.44
N ARG A 5 16.84 24.88 56.69
CA ARG A 5 18.09 24.12 56.66
C ARG A 5 18.61 24.03 55.21
N PRO A 6 19.84 24.46 54.92
CA PRO A 6 20.41 24.33 53.58
C PRO A 6 20.58 22.84 53.22
N VAL A 7 19.97 22.42 52.12
CA VAL A 7 20.17 21.08 51.57
C VAL A 7 21.65 20.94 51.17
N SER A 8 22.38 19.97 51.74
CA SER A 8 23.80 19.79 51.46
C SER A 8 24.05 19.61 49.96
N MET A 9 25.15 20.17 49.45
CA MET A 9 25.52 20.11 48.02
C MET A 9 25.51 18.68 47.47
N LYS A 10 25.92 17.68 48.27
CA LYS A 10 25.86 16.25 47.93
C LYS A 10 24.43 15.75 47.69
N LYS A 11 23.45 16.18 48.48
CA LYS A 11 22.03 15.83 48.28
C LYS A 11 21.47 16.48 47.02
N ARG A 12 21.82 17.74 46.73
CA ARG A 12 21.42 18.42 45.48
C ARG A 12 22.01 17.71 44.25
N VAL A 13 23.30 17.38 44.28
CA VAL A 13 23.97 16.61 43.21
C VAL A 13 23.31 15.24 43.04
N LEU A 14 23.07 14.50 44.12
CA LEU A 14 22.41 13.19 44.06
C LEU A 14 20.99 13.28 43.48
N THR A 15 20.20 14.29 43.87
CA THR A 15 18.87 14.52 43.33
C THR A 15 18.91 14.88 41.84
N VAL A 16 19.85 15.74 41.40
CA VAL A 16 20.02 16.08 39.99
C VAL A 16 20.44 14.86 39.17
N VAL A 17 21.38 14.06 39.67
CA VAL A 17 21.83 12.82 39.02
C VAL A 17 20.69 11.80 38.95
N THR A 18 19.92 11.63 40.03
CA THR A 18 18.77 10.69 40.05
C THR A 18 17.66 11.14 39.10
N ALA A 19 17.35 12.44 39.08
CA ALA A 19 16.38 13.00 38.13
C ALA A 19 16.85 12.86 36.68
N ALA A 20 18.14 13.08 36.40
CA ALA A 20 18.72 12.87 35.07
C ALA A 20 18.67 11.39 34.67
N LEU A 21 18.99 10.45 35.57
CA LEU A 21 18.91 9.02 35.30
C LEU A 21 17.46 8.56 35.06
N LEU A 22 16.49 9.08 35.82
CA LEU A 22 15.07 8.81 35.58
C LEU A 22 14.60 9.40 34.25
N LEU A 23 15.00 10.62 33.91
CA LEU A 23 14.69 11.25 32.63
C LEU A 23 15.30 10.50 31.44
N LEU A 24 16.50 9.95 31.58
CA LEU A 24 17.18 9.16 30.54
C LEU A 24 16.70 7.71 30.49
N SER A 25 16.02 7.20 31.53
CA SER A 25 15.56 5.82 31.58
C SER A 25 14.52 5.50 30.51
N ILE A 26 13.57 6.40 30.25
CA ILE A 26 12.52 6.18 29.24
C ILE A 26 13.13 6.13 27.83
N PRO A 27 13.94 7.11 27.38
CA PRO A 27 14.64 7.00 26.10
C PRO A 27 15.52 5.76 26.00
N ALA A 28 16.26 5.39 27.05
CA ALA A 28 17.11 4.21 27.05
C ALA A 28 16.30 2.91 26.89
N VAL A 29 15.14 2.80 27.56
CA VAL A 29 14.22 1.66 27.43
C VAL A 29 13.65 1.60 26.01
N LEU A 30 13.20 2.72 25.45
CA LEU A 30 12.67 2.76 24.08
C LEU A 30 13.75 2.41 23.04
N LEU A 31 14.98 2.90 23.21
CA LEU A 31 16.11 2.51 22.36
C LEU A 31 16.40 1.01 22.47
N GLY A 32 16.36 0.45 23.69
CA GLY A 32 16.48 -0.99 23.91
C GLY A 32 15.38 -1.77 23.20
N TRP A 33 14.12 -1.35 23.34
CA TRP A 33 12.98 -1.99 22.67
C TRP A 33 13.05 -1.91 21.15
N GLY A 34 13.39 -0.74 20.60
CA GLY A 34 13.49 -0.55 19.15
C GLY A 34 14.64 -1.34 18.53
N PHE A 35 15.85 -1.21 19.07
CA PHE A 35 17.08 -1.68 18.40
C PHE A 35 17.61 -3.03 18.89
N LEU A 36 17.34 -3.43 20.14
CA LEU A 36 17.93 -4.65 20.73
C LEU A 36 16.98 -5.85 20.71
N LEU A 37 15.66 -5.61 20.65
CA LEU A 37 14.69 -6.71 20.51
C LEU A 37 14.78 -7.33 19.11
N PRO A 38 14.51 -8.64 18.98
CA PRO A 38 14.43 -9.31 17.68
C PRO A 38 13.48 -8.60 16.72
N PRO A 39 13.76 -8.59 15.40
CA PRO A 39 12.85 -8.04 14.41
C PRO A 39 11.49 -8.73 14.48
N GLN A 40 10.42 -7.95 14.42
CA GLN A 40 9.03 -8.41 14.42
C GLN A 40 8.41 -8.34 13.03
N TYR A 41 8.86 -7.42 12.18
CA TYR A 41 8.27 -7.18 10.85
C TYR A 41 8.96 -7.92 9.69
N GLY A 42 9.95 -8.79 10.00
CA GLY A 42 10.80 -9.44 8.99
C GLY A 42 10.06 -10.35 8.00
N ASP A 43 8.93 -10.94 8.40
CA ASP A 43 8.10 -11.81 7.54
C ASP A 43 6.99 -11.05 6.80
N THR A 44 6.83 -9.75 7.09
CA THR A 44 5.83 -8.90 6.43
C THR A 44 6.27 -8.49 5.02
N PHE A 45 5.35 -7.95 4.24
CA PHE A 45 5.67 -7.40 2.91
C PHE A 45 6.82 -6.37 2.96
N LEU A 46 6.85 -5.53 4.01
CA LEU A 46 7.89 -4.53 4.23
C LEU A 46 9.26 -5.13 4.59
N GLY A 47 9.28 -6.32 5.19
CA GLY A 47 10.50 -7.04 5.54
C GLY A 47 11.38 -7.38 4.33
N GLU A 48 10.81 -7.31 3.12
CA GLU A 48 11.51 -7.51 1.86
C GLU A 48 12.48 -6.37 1.50
N LEU A 49 12.31 -5.16 2.05
CA LEU A 49 13.04 -3.96 1.59
C LEU A 49 14.56 -4.14 1.65
N LYS A 50 15.07 -4.74 2.72
CA LYS A 50 16.50 -5.00 2.88
C LYS A 50 17.05 -5.98 1.85
N TYR A 51 16.25 -6.96 1.43
CA TYR A 51 16.67 -7.95 0.42
C TYR A 51 16.68 -7.34 -0.97
N LYS A 52 15.75 -6.42 -1.29
CA LYS A 52 15.80 -5.63 -2.52
C LYS A 52 17.04 -4.73 -2.58
N VAL A 53 17.38 -4.04 -1.48
CA VAL A 53 18.62 -3.24 -1.38
C VAL A 53 19.84 -4.12 -1.57
N GLN A 54 19.89 -5.26 -0.90
CA GLN A 54 20.97 -6.24 -1.02
C GLN A 54 21.10 -6.78 -2.45
N TYR A 55 19.99 -7.17 -3.09
CA TYR A 55 20.01 -7.69 -4.45
C TYR A 55 20.46 -6.63 -5.46
N LEU A 56 20.03 -5.37 -5.30
CA LEU A 56 20.55 -4.28 -6.11
C LEU A 56 22.07 -4.14 -5.92
N GLU A 57 22.58 -4.21 -4.69
CA GLU A 57 24.02 -4.16 -4.40
C GLU A 57 24.80 -5.36 -4.95
N GLU A 58 24.22 -6.56 -4.99
CA GLU A 58 24.92 -7.80 -5.38
C GLU A 58 24.76 -8.17 -6.86
N ALA A 59 23.74 -7.66 -7.53
CA ALA A 59 23.44 -7.93 -8.94
C ALA A 59 24.65 -7.64 -9.85
N GLN A 60 24.91 -8.55 -10.79
CA GLN A 60 26.07 -8.56 -11.66
C GLN A 60 25.77 -7.92 -13.02
N GLY A 61 26.82 -7.42 -13.68
CA GLY A 61 26.70 -6.83 -15.01
C GLY A 61 25.89 -5.53 -15.06
N PRO A 62 25.58 -5.04 -16.26
CA PRO A 62 24.61 -3.97 -16.47
C PRO A 62 23.24 -4.38 -15.92
N ARG A 63 22.52 -3.46 -15.29
CA ARG A 63 21.22 -3.76 -14.68
C ARG A 63 20.10 -2.94 -15.27
N ILE A 64 18.91 -3.51 -15.34
CA ILE A 64 17.67 -2.75 -15.45
C ILE A 64 17.03 -2.67 -14.07
N VAL A 65 17.06 -1.50 -13.46
CA VAL A 65 16.55 -1.25 -12.10
C VAL A 65 15.16 -0.63 -12.21
N LEU A 66 14.14 -1.40 -11.88
CA LEU A 66 12.74 -0.99 -11.92
C LEU A 66 12.37 -0.36 -10.57
N VAL A 67 12.17 0.96 -10.53
CA VAL A 67 11.91 1.69 -9.28
C VAL A 67 10.46 2.18 -9.27
N GLY A 68 9.74 1.95 -8.18
CA GLY A 68 8.36 2.42 -8.05
C GLY A 68 7.63 1.83 -6.87
N GLY A 69 6.29 1.89 -6.94
CA GLY A 69 5.40 1.35 -5.93
C GLY A 69 5.23 -0.17 -6.01
N SER A 70 4.17 -0.65 -5.37
CA SER A 70 3.76 -2.06 -5.39
C SER A 70 3.34 -2.53 -6.78
N GLY A 71 2.87 -1.64 -7.65
CA GLY A 71 2.61 -1.92 -9.06
C GLY A 71 3.83 -2.48 -9.80
N VAL A 72 5.06 -2.09 -9.42
CA VAL A 72 6.28 -2.69 -9.96
C VAL A 72 6.52 -4.09 -9.39
N ALA A 73 6.36 -4.26 -8.08
CA ALA A 73 6.51 -5.56 -7.42
C ALA A 73 5.55 -6.62 -7.99
N PHE A 74 4.29 -6.24 -8.26
CA PHE A 74 3.27 -7.10 -8.84
C PHE A 74 3.26 -7.13 -10.36
N GLY A 75 3.83 -6.13 -11.03
CA GLY A 75 3.60 -5.87 -12.45
C GLY A 75 4.58 -6.57 -13.40
N VAL A 76 5.79 -6.88 -12.94
CA VAL A 76 6.87 -7.37 -13.82
C VAL A 76 7.29 -8.80 -13.48
N ASP A 77 7.64 -9.55 -14.53
CA ASP A 77 8.35 -10.82 -14.47
C ASP A 77 9.79 -10.59 -14.93
N SER A 78 10.71 -10.53 -13.95
CA SER A 78 12.11 -10.19 -14.19
C SER A 78 12.83 -11.26 -15.03
N ALA A 79 12.53 -12.56 -14.81
CA ALA A 79 13.13 -13.65 -15.57
C ALA A 79 12.69 -13.63 -17.04
N LEU A 80 11.42 -13.31 -17.30
CA LEU A 80 10.88 -13.12 -18.64
C LEU A 80 11.55 -11.94 -19.35
N MET A 81 11.80 -10.86 -18.63
CA MET A 81 12.44 -9.65 -19.14
C MET A 81 13.93 -9.88 -19.46
N GLU A 82 14.68 -10.56 -18.57
CA GLU A 82 16.08 -10.96 -18.81
C GLU A 82 16.22 -11.88 -20.03
N ARG A 83 15.26 -12.78 -20.29
CA ARG A 83 15.29 -13.61 -21.49
C ARG A 83 15.25 -12.79 -22.79
N GLU A 84 14.46 -11.71 -22.79
CA GLU A 84 14.31 -10.84 -23.95
C GLU A 84 15.41 -9.77 -24.05
N LEU A 85 16.12 -9.51 -22.95
CA LEU A 85 17.17 -8.51 -22.78
C LEU A 85 18.40 -9.14 -22.08
N PRO A 86 19.07 -10.13 -22.70
CA PRO A 86 20.04 -11.01 -22.03
C PRO A 86 21.33 -10.31 -21.56
N ASP A 87 21.57 -9.08 -21.99
CA ASP A 87 22.73 -8.28 -21.58
C ASP A 87 22.54 -7.62 -20.21
N TYR A 88 21.33 -7.72 -19.62
CA TYR A 88 20.98 -7.05 -18.37
C TYR A 88 20.47 -8.02 -17.32
N THR A 89 20.90 -7.83 -16.07
CA THR A 89 20.22 -8.37 -14.90
C THR A 89 19.06 -7.45 -14.52
N VAL A 90 17.86 -7.97 -14.30
CA VAL A 90 16.70 -7.16 -13.90
C VAL A 90 16.57 -7.14 -12.38
N VAL A 91 16.44 -5.95 -11.81
CA VAL A 91 16.23 -5.71 -10.38
C VAL A 91 14.87 -5.06 -10.18
N ASN A 92 13.93 -5.80 -9.60
CA ASN A 92 12.64 -5.26 -9.19
C ASN A 92 12.78 -4.52 -7.87
N PHE A 93 12.95 -3.21 -7.95
CA PHE A 93 13.06 -2.30 -6.82
C PHE A 93 11.73 -1.59 -6.52
N GLY A 94 10.60 -2.26 -6.79
CA GLY A 94 9.26 -1.84 -6.41
C GLY A 94 8.91 -2.23 -4.97
N MET A 95 8.24 -1.36 -4.22
CA MET A 95 7.78 -1.66 -2.85
C MET A 95 6.48 -0.94 -2.49
N TYR A 96 5.91 -1.24 -1.32
CA TYR A 96 4.69 -0.62 -0.79
C TYR A 96 4.64 0.90 -0.97
N ALA A 97 3.57 1.39 -1.60
CA ALA A 97 3.34 2.82 -1.88
C ALA A 97 3.46 3.71 -0.63
N ALA A 98 3.10 3.21 0.55
CA ALA A 98 3.18 3.98 1.79
C ALA A 98 4.61 4.28 2.26
N LEU A 99 5.64 3.62 1.72
CA LEU A 99 7.03 4.06 1.92
C LEU A 99 7.33 5.38 1.19
N GLY A 100 6.60 5.67 0.11
CA GLY A 100 6.87 6.80 -0.78
C GLY A 100 7.86 6.44 -1.89
N THR A 101 7.55 6.87 -3.11
CA THR A 101 8.42 6.66 -4.28
C THR A 101 9.80 7.31 -4.07
N THR A 102 9.86 8.46 -3.41
CA THR A 102 11.10 9.19 -3.13
C THR A 102 12.06 8.40 -2.25
N VAL A 103 11.55 7.65 -1.27
CA VAL A 103 12.37 6.74 -0.44
C VAL A 103 13.03 5.66 -1.29
N MET A 104 12.31 5.11 -2.28
CA MET A 104 12.88 4.11 -3.18
C MET A 104 14.03 4.71 -4.01
N LEU A 105 13.88 5.96 -4.47
CA LEU A 105 14.97 6.69 -5.15
C LEU A 105 16.16 6.91 -4.20
N ASP A 106 15.91 7.34 -2.96
CA ASP A 106 16.95 7.61 -1.97
C ASP A 106 17.76 6.35 -1.61
N LEU A 107 17.10 5.20 -1.51
CA LEU A 107 17.74 3.92 -1.17
C LEU A 107 18.54 3.31 -2.33
N SER A 108 18.22 3.64 -3.58
CA SER A 108 18.92 3.13 -4.76
C SER A 108 20.04 4.05 -5.26
N GLU A 109 20.02 5.35 -4.93
CA GLU A 109 20.85 6.38 -5.57
C GLU A 109 22.35 6.11 -5.55
N ASP A 110 22.90 5.69 -4.41
CA ASP A 110 24.32 5.39 -4.27
C ASP A 110 24.69 3.97 -4.76
N LEU A 111 23.69 3.16 -5.13
CA LEU A 111 23.86 1.82 -5.67
C LEU A 111 23.84 1.76 -7.20
N ILE A 112 23.43 2.84 -7.87
CA ILE A 112 23.47 2.95 -9.33
C ILE A 112 24.92 2.97 -9.82
N ARG A 113 25.17 2.24 -10.92
CA ARG A 113 26.49 2.03 -11.52
C ARG A 113 26.48 2.43 -13.00
N PRO A 114 27.65 2.72 -13.58
CA PRO A 114 27.76 2.97 -15.01
C PRO A 114 27.15 1.83 -15.84
N GLY A 115 26.36 2.19 -16.85
CA GLY A 115 25.68 1.24 -17.75
C GLY A 115 24.33 0.72 -17.26
N ASP A 116 23.89 1.06 -16.05
CA ASP A 116 22.53 0.74 -15.63
C ASP A 116 21.49 1.51 -16.44
N ILE A 117 20.30 0.91 -16.54
CA ILE A 117 19.06 1.55 -16.96
C ILE A 117 18.14 1.58 -15.75
N VAL A 118 17.81 2.77 -15.26
CA VAL A 118 16.80 2.95 -14.21
C VAL A 118 15.46 3.29 -14.87
N ILE A 119 14.40 2.57 -14.53
CA ILE A 119 13.05 2.85 -15.04
C ILE A 119 12.15 3.17 -13.86
N LEU A 120 11.69 4.41 -13.79
CA LEU A 120 10.75 4.90 -12.79
C LEU A 120 9.32 4.60 -13.23
N ILE A 121 8.60 3.83 -12.43
CA ILE A 121 7.24 3.33 -12.72
C ILE A 121 6.35 3.54 -11.50
N PRO A 122 6.01 4.80 -11.16
CA PRO A 122 5.13 5.09 -10.05
C PRO A 122 3.69 4.75 -10.44
N GLU A 123 2.87 4.37 -9.46
CA GLU A 123 1.44 4.18 -9.68
C GLU A 123 0.80 5.53 -10.03
N GLN A 124 -0.27 5.52 -10.83
CA GLN A 124 -0.98 6.73 -11.27
C GLN A 124 -1.92 7.23 -10.16
N GLN A 125 -1.33 7.65 -9.04
CA GLN A 125 -2.02 8.12 -7.84
C GLN A 125 -1.20 9.19 -7.11
N GLU A 126 -1.89 10.03 -6.33
CA GLU A 126 -1.29 11.16 -5.62
C GLU A 126 -0.18 10.71 -4.66
N GLN A 127 -0.38 9.59 -3.96
CA GLN A 127 0.57 9.06 -3.00
C GLN A 127 1.95 8.75 -3.62
N THR A 128 1.98 8.17 -4.83
CA THR A 128 3.23 7.79 -5.51
C THR A 128 3.81 8.90 -6.38
N LEU A 129 3.01 9.89 -6.77
CA LEU A 129 3.40 11.06 -7.56
C LEU A 129 3.64 12.31 -6.70
N SER A 130 3.86 12.12 -5.40
CA SER A 130 4.18 13.16 -4.41
C SER A 130 5.42 12.83 -3.58
N ASP A 131 5.74 13.68 -2.61
CA ASP A 131 6.75 13.47 -1.58
C ASP A 131 6.18 12.76 -0.33
N PHE A 132 5.06 12.06 -0.47
CA PHE A 132 4.44 11.28 0.60
C PHE A 132 5.45 10.37 1.29
N PHE A 133 5.39 10.34 2.63
CA PHE A 133 6.24 9.50 3.47
C PHE A 133 5.52 9.15 4.77
N ASP A 134 5.38 7.85 5.05
CA ASP A 134 4.89 7.37 6.34
C ASP A 134 6.05 6.87 7.22
N PRO A 135 6.43 7.60 8.29
CA PRO A 135 7.50 7.18 9.17
C PRO A 135 7.19 5.91 9.96
N ALA A 136 5.91 5.55 10.18
CA ALA A 136 5.53 4.34 10.89
C ALA A 136 5.82 3.12 10.02
N VAL A 137 5.41 3.18 8.75
CA VAL A 137 5.70 2.16 7.73
C VAL A 137 7.22 2.03 7.53
N MET A 138 7.94 3.15 7.46
CA MET A 138 9.40 3.12 7.31
C MET A 138 10.08 2.41 8.50
N TRP A 139 9.66 2.66 9.74
CA TRP A 139 10.23 1.95 10.90
C TRP A 139 9.97 0.45 10.86
N GLN A 140 8.80 0.00 10.40
CA GLN A 140 8.52 -1.42 10.21
C GLN A 140 9.46 -2.01 9.16
N ALA A 141 9.68 -1.33 8.03
CA ALA A 141 10.59 -1.78 6.98
C ALA A 141 12.07 -1.83 7.42
N LEU A 142 12.48 -0.91 8.31
CA LEU A 142 13.83 -0.85 8.87
C LEU A 142 14.09 -1.84 10.00
N ASP A 143 13.07 -2.56 10.47
CA ASP A 143 13.20 -3.43 11.63
C ASP A 143 14.18 -4.60 11.35
N GLY A 144 15.33 -4.57 12.03
CA GLY A 144 16.43 -5.50 11.77
C GLY A 144 17.33 -5.14 10.58
N ALA A 145 17.12 -3.98 9.95
CA ALA A 145 17.89 -3.45 8.84
C ALA A 145 18.35 -2.00 9.08
N PHE A 146 18.67 -1.67 10.33
CA PHE A 146 19.03 -0.31 10.76
C PHE A 146 20.19 0.37 10.01
N PRO A 147 21.18 -0.33 9.42
CA PRO A 147 22.17 0.33 8.58
C PRO A 147 21.57 1.14 7.41
N LEU A 148 20.37 0.76 6.93
CA LEU A 148 19.65 1.51 5.89
C LEU A 148 19.25 2.93 6.31
N LEU A 149 19.16 3.23 7.61
CA LEU A 149 18.97 4.60 8.11
C LEU A 149 20.09 5.54 7.61
N GLY A 150 21.30 5.02 7.40
CA GLY A 150 22.42 5.80 6.91
C GLY A 150 22.28 6.24 5.44
N ARG A 151 21.45 5.54 4.66
CA ARG A 151 21.17 5.86 3.25
C ARG A 151 20.05 6.90 3.11
N LEU A 152 19.22 7.09 4.14
CA LEU A 152 18.13 8.05 4.09
C LEU A 152 18.63 9.50 4.29
N PRO A 153 18.19 10.44 3.44
CA PRO A 153 18.40 11.87 3.62
C PRO A 153 18.02 12.41 5.01
N GLY A 154 18.67 13.49 5.41
CA GLY A 154 18.42 14.15 6.70
C GLY A 154 16.98 14.66 6.89
N THR A 155 16.24 14.85 5.79
CA THR A 155 14.85 15.32 5.78
C THR A 155 13.88 14.37 6.49
N TYR A 156 14.14 13.06 6.47
CA TYR A 156 13.28 12.06 7.13
C TYR A 156 13.51 11.95 8.64
N ARG A 157 14.63 12.47 9.16
CA ARG A 157 15.08 12.21 10.54
C ARG A 157 14.11 12.71 11.60
N SER A 158 13.47 13.86 11.39
CA SER A 158 12.51 14.43 12.33
C SER A 158 11.24 13.58 12.43
N ALA A 159 10.67 13.19 11.29
CA ALA A 159 9.50 12.33 11.21
C ALA A 159 9.77 10.94 11.82
N LEU A 160 10.91 10.34 11.47
CA LEU A 160 11.35 9.07 12.06
C LEU A 160 11.56 9.19 13.58
N ALA A 161 12.26 10.22 14.06
CA ALA A 161 12.48 10.41 15.50
C ALA A 161 11.16 10.58 16.27
N GLY A 162 10.19 11.32 15.70
CA GLY A 162 8.86 11.48 16.29
C GLY A 162 8.07 10.18 16.39
N GLN A 163 8.23 9.28 15.40
CA GLN A 163 7.49 8.02 15.35
C GLN A 163 8.16 6.87 16.12
N PHE A 164 9.47 6.96 16.39
CA PHE A 164 10.24 5.89 17.01
C PHE A 164 9.68 5.38 18.35
N PRO A 165 9.22 6.23 19.30
CA PRO A 165 8.65 5.74 20.56
C PRO A 165 7.45 4.80 20.36
N TYR A 166 6.59 5.08 19.39
CA TYR A 166 5.42 4.26 19.08
C TYR A 166 5.83 2.93 18.48
N PHE A 167 6.76 2.94 17.52
CA PHE A 167 7.32 1.72 16.94
C PHE A 167 7.97 0.83 18.01
N ALA A 168 8.82 1.39 18.87
CA ALA A 168 9.51 0.65 19.92
C ALA A 168 8.54 0.04 20.94
N ALA A 169 7.53 0.81 21.38
CA ALA A 169 6.50 0.32 22.29
C ALA A 169 5.64 -0.78 21.67
N GLN A 170 5.25 -0.63 20.40
CA GLN A 170 4.48 -1.63 19.65
C GLN A 170 5.30 -2.93 19.50
N LYS A 171 6.56 -2.82 19.07
CA LYS A 171 7.48 -3.95 18.92
C LYS A 171 7.63 -4.75 20.23
N TYR A 172 7.77 -4.06 21.35
CA TYR A 172 7.82 -4.70 22.67
C TYR A 172 6.50 -5.38 23.05
N ALA A 173 5.36 -4.72 22.80
CA ALA A 173 4.04 -5.28 23.09
C ALA A 173 3.77 -6.56 22.27
N ASP A 174 4.10 -6.54 20.97
CA ASP A 174 3.91 -7.70 20.09
C ASP A 174 4.78 -8.88 20.53
N LEU A 175 6.03 -8.63 20.90
CA LEU A 175 6.93 -9.66 21.41
C LEU A 175 6.40 -10.28 22.72
N LEU A 176 5.98 -9.46 23.69
CA LEU A 176 5.46 -9.95 24.97
C LEU A 176 4.17 -10.75 24.83
N GLN A 177 3.30 -10.35 23.90
CA GLN A 177 1.98 -10.94 23.72
C GLN A 177 1.99 -12.09 22.70
N GLY A 178 3.14 -12.40 22.10
CA GLY A 178 3.24 -13.41 21.04
C GLY A 178 2.45 -13.03 19.77
N ARG A 179 2.30 -11.73 19.51
CA ARG A 179 1.52 -11.16 18.41
C ARG A 179 2.40 -10.68 17.24
N THR A 180 3.56 -11.30 17.06
CA THR A 180 4.44 -11.00 15.92
C THR A 180 3.65 -11.11 14.61
N PRO A 181 3.64 -10.07 13.76
CA PRO A 181 2.90 -10.10 12.50
C PRO A 181 3.38 -11.24 11.60
N ARG A 182 2.45 -12.12 11.20
CA ARG A 182 2.72 -13.25 10.29
C ARG A 182 1.64 -13.27 9.21
N PRO A 183 1.70 -12.31 8.27
CA PRO A 183 0.65 -12.16 7.28
C PRO A 183 0.49 -13.46 6.48
N ARG A 184 -0.76 -13.85 6.31
CA ARG A 184 -1.17 -14.96 5.46
C ARG A 184 -1.68 -14.35 4.16
N GLY A 185 -1.10 -14.72 3.03
CA GLY A 185 -1.52 -14.24 1.71
C GLY A 185 -0.39 -13.57 0.93
N VAL A 186 -0.77 -12.75 -0.05
CA VAL A 186 0.20 -12.15 -0.99
C VAL A 186 1.09 -11.09 -0.33
N TYR A 187 0.58 -10.35 0.65
CA TYR A 187 1.32 -9.28 1.32
C TYR A 187 2.24 -9.79 2.43
N SER A 188 3.15 -10.69 2.06
CA SER A 188 4.16 -11.26 2.94
C SER A 188 5.51 -11.31 2.23
N ARG A 189 6.61 -11.38 3.00
CA ARG A 189 7.95 -11.56 2.44
C ARG A 189 8.06 -12.83 1.60
N ALA A 190 7.34 -13.88 1.99
CA ALA A 190 7.36 -15.18 1.32
C ALA A 190 6.83 -15.13 -0.12
N SER A 191 6.09 -14.09 -0.50
CA SER A 191 5.60 -13.91 -1.86
C SER A 191 6.67 -13.40 -2.83
N PHE A 192 7.82 -12.94 -2.36
CA PHE A 192 8.86 -12.39 -3.23
C PHE A 192 9.85 -13.44 -3.71
N ASN A 193 10.21 -13.38 -5.00
CA ASN A 193 11.38 -14.08 -5.52
C ASN A 193 12.66 -13.26 -5.26
N ALA A 194 13.83 -13.81 -5.59
CA ALA A 194 15.11 -13.15 -5.35
C ALA A 194 15.31 -11.83 -6.12
N ALA A 195 14.66 -11.67 -7.28
CA ALA A 195 14.71 -10.45 -8.07
C ALA A 195 13.83 -9.33 -7.48
N GLY A 196 12.97 -9.65 -6.50
CA GLY A 196 12.01 -8.75 -5.90
C GLY A 196 10.63 -8.75 -6.55
N ASP A 197 10.33 -9.70 -7.44
CA ASP A 197 8.97 -9.84 -7.99
C ASP A 197 8.06 -10.54 -7.00
N VAL A 198 6.81 -10.10 -6.89
CA VAL A 198 5.75 -10.87 -6.22
C VAL A 198 5.36 -12.05 -7.11
N VAL A 199 5.60 -13.27 -6.63
CA VAL A 199 5.26 -14.54 -7.27
C VAL A 199 4.43 -15.36 -6.30
N SER A 200 3.11 -15.29 -6.45
CA SER A 200 2.16 -16.03 -5.62
C SER A 200 1.08 -16.68 -6.46
N GLY A 201 0.75 -17.95 -6.16
CA GLY A 201 -0.37 -18.66 -6.79
C GLY A 201 -1.73 -18.04 -6.48
N LEU A 202 -1.81 -17.16 -5.46
CA LEU A 202 -3.02 -16.42 -5.14
C LEU A 202 -3.37 -15.37 -6.19
N CYS A 203 -2.35 -14.79 -6.86
CA CYS A 203 -2.50 -13.78 -7.91
C CYS A 203 -2.98 -14.39 -9.24
N SER A 204 -4.00 -15.24 -9.22
CA SER A 204 -4.43 -16.02 -10.40
C SER A 204 -5.47 -15.30 -11.27
N ARG A 205 -6.24 -14.35 -10.71
CA ARG A 205 -7.35 -13.64 -11.36
C ARG A 205 -7.73 -12.38 -10.60
N ASN A 206 -8.60 -11.55 -11.18
CA ASN A 206 -9.17 -10.40 -10.49
C ASN A 206 -10.17 -10.84 -9.39
N ILE A 207 -9.96 -10.34 -8.16
CA ILE A 207 -10.76 -10.58 -6.96
C ILE A 207 -11.48 -9.30 -6.45
N MET A 208 -11.50 -8.25 -7.26
CA MET A 208 -12.21 -7.01 -7.00
C MET A 208 -13.68 -7.11 -7.39
N SER A 209 -14.57 -6.67 -6.49
CA SER A 209 -16.00 -6.68 -6.76
C SER A 209 -16.30 -5.66 -7.87
N GLY A 210 -16.97 -6.10 -8.95
CA GLY A 210 -17.15 -5.29 -10.15
C GLY A 210 -15.86 -5.05 -10.96
N GLY A 211 -14.78 -5.77 -10.65
CA GLY A 211 -13.51 -5.74 -11.38
C GLY A 211 -12.57 -4.58 -11.04
N TYR A 212 -12.91 -3.70 -10.10
CA TYR A 212 -12.04 -2.57 -9.72
C TYR A 212 -12.18 -2.16 -8.26
N ASP A 213 -11.16 -1.44 -7.76
CA ASP A 213 -11.15 -0.86 -6.43
C ASP A 213 -11.61 0.62 -6.49
N PRO A 214 -12.79 0.99 -5.95
CA PRO A 214 -13.29 2.35 -5.98
C PRO A 214 -12.50 3.31 -5.08
N ASN A 215 -11.66 2.79 -4.19
CA ASN A 215 -10.87 3.59 -3.24
C ASN A 215 -9.59 4.16 -3.84
N THR A 216 -9.15 3.62 -4.98
CA THR A 216 -7.93 4.04 -5.67
C THR A 216 -8.25 4.40 -7.13
N PRO A 217 -9.12 5.40 -7.37
CA PRO A 217 -9.45 5.80 -8.73
C PRO A 217 -8.22 6.33 -9.46
N ILE A 218 -8.16 6.09 -10.77
CA ILE A 218 -7.06 6.52 -11.63
C ILE A 218 -7.47 7.81 -12.33
N ARG A 219 -6.62 8.82 -12.23
CA ARG A 219 -6.83 10.13 -12.85
C ARG A 219 -5.60 10.59 -13.60
N PHE A 220 -5.83 11.38 -14.64
CA PHE A 220 -4.79 11.98 -15.47
C PHE A 220 -4.73 13.51 -15.32
N ASP A 221 -5.18 14.02 -14.18
CA ASP A 221 -5.01 15.43 -13.84
C ASP A 221 -3.50 15.75 -13.73
N SER A 222 -3.00 16.74 -14.47
CA SER A 222 -1.57 17.11 -14.42
C SER A 222 -1.13 17.61 -13.03
N ALA A 223 -2.07 18.15 -12.26
CA ALA A 223 -1.86 18.56 -10.87
C ALA A 223 -1.61 17.39 -9.90
N LEU A 224 -1.81 16.14 -10.33
CA LEU A 224 -1.53 14.95 -9.54
C LEU A 224 -0.03 14.82 -9.21
N VAL A 225 0.84 15.32 -10.09
CA VAL A 225 2.28 15.26 -9.91
C VAL A 225 2.75 16.52 -9.16
N THR A 226 3.27 16.34 -7.95
CA THR A 226 3.67 17.51 -7.13
C THR A 226 5.03 18.07 -7.55
N ASP A 227 5.23 19.37 -7.32
CA ASP A 227 6.53 20.03 -7.56
C ASP A 227 7.67 19.39 -6.73
N ALA A 228 7.36 18.92 -5.52
CA ALA A 228 8.31 18.23 -4.65
C ALA A 228 8.77 16.90 -5.27
N PHE A 229 7.83 16.12 -5.82
CA PHE A 229 8.13 14.90 -6.54
C PHE A 229 8.99 15.16 -7.77
N LEU A 230 8.58 16.09 -8.65
CA LEU A 230 9.34 16.46 -9.85
C LEU A 230 10.75 16.93 -9.52
N THR A 231 10.90 17.74 -8.45
CA THR A 231 12.21 18.21 -7.99
C THR A 231 13.10 17.05 -7.58
N ARG A 232 12.60 16.11 -6.77
CA ARG A 232 13.38 14.96 -6.29
C ARG A 232 13.72 14.00 -7.43
N VAL A 233 12.77 13.71 -8.31
CA VAL A 233 12.94 12.80 -9.46
C VAL A 233 13.95 13.37 -10.45
N ASN A 234 13.86 14.66 -10.78
CA ASN A 234 14.86 15.30 -11.63
C ASN A 234 16.23 15.39 -10.93
N ALA A 235 16.30 15.59 -9.61
CA ALA A 235 17.57 15.50 -8.89
C ALA A 235 18.19 14.10 -9.00
N TYR A 236 17.38 13.05 -8.81
CA TYR A 236 17.80 11.66 -8.96
C TYR A 236 18.32 11.37 -10.38
N ALA A 237 17.59 11.79 -11.42
CA ALA A 237 17.99 11.60 -12.81
C ALA A 237 19.38 12.20 -13.12
N ARG A 238 19.72 13.31 -12.47
CA ARG A 238 21.03 13.96 -12.58
C ARG A 238 22.13 13.08 -11.99
N SER A 239 21.85 12.53 -10.81
CA SER A 239 22.74 11.61 -10.09
C SER A 239 22.98 10.31 -10.86
N VAL A 240 21.94 9.79 -11.54
CA VAL A 240 22.01 8.63 -12.45
C VAL A 240 22.91 8.94 -13.65
N GLU A 241 22.70 10.08 -14.31
CA GLU A 241 23.50 10.53 -15.45
C GLU A 241 24.98 10.75 -15.08
N GLU A 242 25.26 11.41 -13.95
CA GLU A 242 26.61 11.63 -13.43
C GLU A 242 27.37 10.32 -13.12
N ARG A 243 26.64 9.23 -12.86
CA ARG A 243 27.19 7.88 -12.68
C ARG A 243 27.35 7.11 -13.99
N GLY A 244 27.03 7.70 -15.13
CA GLY A 244 27.10 7.04 -16.44
C GLY A 244 25.99 6.01 -16.66
N ALA A 245 24.84 6.18 -16.01
CA ALA A 245 23.65 5.37 -16.20
C ALA A 245 22.55 6.16 -16.93
N THR A 246 21.53 5.47 -17.40
CA THR A 246 20.36 6.08 -18.07
C THR A 246 19.14 5.98 -17.18
N MET A 247 18.24 6.97 -17.25
CA MET A 247 16.96 6.95 -16.56
C MET A 247 15.80 7.14 -17.54
N TRP A 248 14.73 6.37 -17.38
CA TRP A 248 13.47 6.48 -18.12
C TRP A 248 12.28 6.50 -17.18
N TYR A 249 11.16 7.05 -17.64
CA TYR A 249 9.85 6.89 -16.99
C TYR A 249 9.01 5.90 -17.79
N ALA A 250 8.29 4.99 -17.14
CA ALA A 250 7.23 4.21 -17.78
C ALA A 250 5.95 4.25 -16.94
N PHE A 251 4.79 4.15 -17.59
CA PHE A 251 3.52 4.11 -16.87
C PHE A 251 3.31 2.76 -16.21
N CYS A 252 2.92 2.76 -14.94
CA CYS A 252 2.43 1.59 -14.23
C CYS A 252 1.20 1.00 -14.96
N PRO A 253 0.95 -0.32 -14.92
CA PRO A 253 -0.32 -0.86 -15.36
C PRO A 253 -1.48 -0.22 -14.58
N MET A 254 -2.54 0.15 -15.31
CA MET A 254 -3.68 0.91 -14.82
C MET A 254 -4.98 0.20 -15.19
N ASN A 255 -5.86 -0.04 -14.22
CA ASN A 255 -7.15 -0.70 -14.48
C ASN A 255 -8.11 0.25 -15.20
N ALA A 256 -8.52 -0.10 -16.42
CA ALA A 256 -9.44 0.68 -17.25
C ALA A 256 -10.75 1.01 -16.54
N ALA A 257 -11.28 0.08 -15.73
CA ALA A 257 -12.53 0.25 -15.00
C ALA A 257 -12.44 1.29 -13.86
N ALA A 258 -11.22 1.70 -13.47
CA ALA A 258 -10.99 2.68 -12.42
C ALA A 258 -10.61 4.07 -12.93
N VAL A 259 -10.48 4.25 -14.26
CA VAL A 259 -10.18 5.55 -14.85
C VAL A 259 -11.40 6.47 -14.71
N VAL A 260 -11.20 7.65 -14.12
CA VAL A 260 -12.24 8.67 -13.91
C VAL A 260 -11.71 10.06 -14.25
N GLY A 261 -12.63 11.01 -14.38
CA GLY A 261 -12.33 12.40 -14.72
C GLY A 261 -12.33 12.67 -16.23
N ASP A 262 -12.18 13.95 -16.58
CA ASP A 262 -12.24 14.40 -17.98
C ASP A 262 -10.85 14.47 -18.64
N ALA A 263 -9.78 14.56 -17.84
CA ALA A 263 -8.40 14.64 -18.34
C ALA A 263 -7.96 13.30 -18.96
N GLY A 264 -7.32 13.38 -20.13
CA GLY A 264 -6.87 12.23 -20.89
C GLY A 264 -5.40 11.84 -20.62
N PRO A 265 -5.04 10.57 -20.88
CA PRO A 265 -3.66 10.08 -20.72
C PRO A 265 -2.63 10.79 -21.60
N ASP A 266 -3.01 11.23 -22.81
CA ASP A 266 -2.10 11.93 -23.74
C ASP A 266 -1.70 13.31 -23.23
N GLU A 267 -2.67 14.08 -22.71
CA GLU A 267 -2.40 15.41 -22.15
C GLU A 267 -1.53 15.32 -20.88
N PHE A 268 -1.76 14.29 -20.06
CA PHE A 268 -0.92 14.00 -18.91
C PHE A 268 0.50 13.61 -19.32
N TYR A 269 0.64 12.77 -20.35
CA TYR A 269 1.94 12.40 -20.92
C TYR A 269 2.72 13.64 -21.36
N ASP A 270 2.10 14.54 -22.12
CA ASP A 270 2.76 15.75 -22.62
C ASP A 270 3.20 16.66 -21.47
N ALA A 271 2.33 16.86 -20.46
CA ALA A 271 2.65 17.64 -19.28
C ALA A 271 3.81 17.02 -18.47
N LEU A 272 3.78 15.70 -18.29
CA LEU A 272 4.82 14.97 -17.56
C LEU A 272 6.16 15.02 -18.32
N GLN A 273 6.17 14.74 -19.63
CA GLN A 273 7.37 14.77 -20.45
C GLN A 273 7.99 16.17 -20.49
N ALA A 274 7.18 17.24 -20.48
CA ALA A 274 7.67 18.61 -20.38
C ALA A 274 8.34 18.93 -19.03
N ALA A 275 7.90 18.26 -17.96
CA ALA A 275 8.42 18.48 -16.60
C ALA A 275 9.64 17.61 -16.24
N LEU A 276 9.80 16.45 -16.90
CA LEU A 276 10.92 15.53 -16.68
C LEU A 276 12.13 15.88 -17.56
N ARG A 277 13.34 15.73 -17.00
CA ARG A 277 14.59 15.91 -17.77
C ARG A 277 15.06 14.67 -18.53
N PHE A 278 14.29 13.61 -18.49
CA PHE A 278 14.60 12.31 -19.07
C PHE A 278 13.35 11.77 -19.77
N PRO A 279 13.49 10.84 -20.72
CA PRO A 279 12.38 10.48 -21.57
C PRO A 279 11.37 9.57 -20.86
N VAL A 280 10.11 9.78 -21.21
CA VAL A 280 9.02 8.85 -20.97
C VAL A 280 9.02 7.81 -22.10
N ILE A 281 8.93 6.54 -21.75
CA ILE A 281 8.96 5.43 -22.70
C ILE A 281 7.60 4.74 -22.77
N GLY A 282 7.14 4.45 -23.99
CA GLY A 282 5.83 3.86 -24.24
C GLY A 282 4.69 4.87 -24.24
N ASP A 283 3.49 4.36 -24.49
CA ASP A 283 2.24 5.11 -24.56
C ASP A 283 1.40 4.80 -23.29
N PRO A 284 0.95 5.81 -22.53
CA PRO A 284 0.11 5.59 -21.34
C PRO A 284 -1.16 4.80 -21.66
N ASN A 285 -1.77 4.99 -22.83
CA ASN A 285 -2.98 4.26 -23.25
C ASN A 285 -2.74 2.76 -23.32
N GLN A 286 -1.53 2.32 -23.67
CA GLN A 286 -1.18 0.90 -23.71
C GLN A 286 -1.00 0.29 -22.33
N SER A 287 -0.79 1.13 -21.30
CA SER A 287 -0.70 0.71 -19.90
C SER A 287 -2.06 0.69 -19.20
N ILE A 288 -3.12 1.21 -19.85
CA ILE A 288 -4.51 1.07 -19.40
C ILE A 288 -5.04 -0.28 -19.87
N LEU A 289 -5.25 -1.20 -18.94
CA LEU A 289 -5.57 -2.61 -19.22
C LEU A 289 -6.98 -2.96 -18.70
N GLU A 290 -7.64 -3.89 -19.40
CA GLU A 290 -8.91 -4.47 -18.97
C GLU A 290 -8.84 -5.06 -17.55
N SER A 291 -9.93 -4.93 -16.79
CA SER A 291 -9.98 -5.30 -15.37
C SER A 291 -9.53 -6.73 -15.09
N GLY A 292 -9.86 -7.69 -15.96
CA GLY A 292 -9.50 -9.10 -15.80
C GLY A 292 -7.99 -9.39 -15.73
N TRP A 293 -7.11 -8.42 -16.04
CA TRP A 293 -5.65 -8.54 -15.86
C TRP A 293 -5.16 -8.19 -14.46
N PHE A 294 -5.99 -7.55 -13.65
CA PHE A 294 -5.65 -7.14 -12.28
C PHE A 294 -5.95 -8.24 -11.27
N TYR A 295 -5.42 -8.09 -10.07
CA TYR A 295 -5.60 -9.00 -8.95
C TYR A 295 -6.52 -8.37 -7.90
N ASP A 296 -5.99 -7.49 -7.05
CA ASP A 296 -6.70 -6.98 -5.86
C ASP A 296 -6.70 -5.45 -5.70
N THR A 297 -5.98 -4.74 -6.58
CA THR A 297 -5.99 -3.27 -6.70
C THR A 297 -6.02 -2.87 -8.18
N ASN A 298 -6.19 -1.58 -8.45
CA ASN A 298 -6.15 -1.03 -9.80
C ASN A 298 -4.74 -0.95 -10.42
N PHE A 299 -3.71 -1.42 -9.70
CA PHE A 299 -2.30 -1.42 -10.13
C PHE A 299 -1.65 -2.81 -10.01
N HIS A 300 -2.19 -3.72 -9.19
CA HIS A 300 -1.63 -5.06 -9.01
C HIS A 300 -2.12 -6.00 -10.10
N LEU A 301 -1.20 -6.48 -10.92
CA LEU A 301 -1.52 -7.47 -11.94
C LEU A 301 -1.64 -8.87 -11.34
N ASN A 302 -2.54 -9.66 -11.90
CA ASN A 302 -2.50 -11.12 -11.72
C ASN A 302 -1.38 -11.72 -12.59
N ALA A 303 -1.09 -13.01 -12.42
CA ALA A 303 0.01 -13.70 -13.07
C ALA A 303 -0.06 -13.60 -14.60
N SER A 304 -1.26 -13.65 -15.19
CA SER A 304 -1.43 -13.46 -16.64
C SER A 304 -1.21 -12.01 -17.04
N GLY A 305 -1.75 -11.04 -16.28
CA GLY A 305 -1.55 -9.61 -16.51
C GLY A 305 -0.07 -9.23 -16.47
N LYS A 306 0.68 -9.76 -15.51
CA LYS A 306 2.14 -9.57 -15.36
C LYS A 306 2.90 -9.91 -16.65
N ILE A 307 2.53 -11.00 -17.32
CA ILE A 307 3.14 -11.39 -18.61
C ILE A 307 2.80 -10.37 -19.71
N VAL A 308 1.54 -9.90 -19.77
CA VAL A 308 1.10 -8.88 -20.73
C VAL A 308 1.89 -7.58 -20.56
N TYR A 309 1.98 -7.08 -19.32
CA TYR A 309 2.69 -5.84 -19.04
C TYR A 309 4.20 -5.98 -19.22
N THR A 310 4.79 -7.12 -18.83
CA THR A 310 6.22 -7.40 -19.09
C THR A 310 6.52 -7.36 -20.60
N ARG A 311 5.65 -7.93 -21.44
CA ARG A 311 5.80 -7.83 -22.91
C ARG A 311 5.76 -6.39 -23.41
N LEU A 312 4.84 -5.59 -22.88
CA LEU A 312 4.73 -4.17 -23.24
C LEU A 312 6.00 -3.41 -22.85
N LEU A 313 6.45 -3.55 -21.60
CA LEU A 313 7.63 -2.86 -21.09
C LEU A 313 8.91 -3.24 -21.86
N VAL A 314 9.11 -4.54 -22.14
CA VAL A 314 10.24 -5.00 -22.96
C VAL A 314 10.21 -4.37 -24.36
N ARG A 315 9.04 -4.26 -25.01
CA ARG A 315 8.92 -3.61 -26.32
C ARG A 315 9.33 -2.14 -26.26
N ASN A 316 8.89 -1.42 -25.24
CA ASN A 316 9.23 -0.02 -25.05
C ASN A 316 10.74 0.16 -24.83
N ILE A 317 11.35 -0.71 -24.03
CA ILE A 317 12.80 -0.72 -23.78
C ILE A 317 13.56 -1.01 -25.08
N LYS A 318 13.20 -2.07 -25.81
CA LYS A 318 13.84 -2.43 -27.09
C LYS A 318 13.76 -1.30 -28.10
N ALA A 319 12.61 -0.65 -28.22
CA ALA A 319 12.43 0.49 -29.11
C ALA A 319 13.42 1.64 -28.81
N VAL A 320 13.63 1.96 -27.53
CA VAL A 320 14.55 3.02 -27.10
C VAL A 320 16.01 2.61 -27.24
N LEU A 321 16.33 1.32 -27.05
CA LEU A 321 17.65 0.75 -27.30
C LEU A 321 17.97 0.59 -28.80
N GLY A 322 17.00 0.78 -29.70
CA GLY A 322 17.14 0.49 -31.12
C GLY A 322 17.23 -1.00 -31.43
N ASP A 323 16.82 -1.86 -30.50
CA ASP A 323 16.72 -3.31 -30.69
C ASP A 323 15.45 -3.63 -31.49
N SER A 324 15.64 -4.12 -32.72
CA SER A 324 14.56 -4.51 -33.63
C SER A 324 14.23 -6.01 -33.55
N SER A 325 14.86 -6.75 -32.63
CA SER A 325 14.55 -8.16 -32.43
C SER A 325 13.10 -8.36 -31.96
N PRO A 326 12.45 -9.47 -32.35
CA PRO A 326 11.12 -9.78 -31.88
C PRO A 326 11.04 -9.85 -30.34
N THR A 327 9.88 -9.51 -29.79
CA THR A 327 9.56 -9.80 -28.39
C THR A 327 8.77 -11.11 -28.33
N GLU A 328 9.45 -12.20 -27.97
CA GLU A 328 8.96 -13.59 -28.02
C GLU A 328 8.23 -14.00 -26.72
N ILE A 329 7.40 -13.10 -26.20
CA ILE A 329 6.54 -13.35 -25.05
C ILE A 329 5.15 -13.69 -25.55
N ALA A 330 4.70 -14.93 -25.38
CA ALA A 330 3.34 -15.34 -25.70
C ALA A 330 2.33 -14.62 -24.79
N LEU A 331 1.25 -14.06 -25.37
CA LEU A 331 0.20 -13.43 -24.58
C LEU A 331 -0.71 -14.53 -23.98
N PRO A 332 -0.92 -14.54 -22.66
CA PRO A 332 -1.82 -15.48 -22.03
C PRO A 332 -3.28 -15.12 -22.32
N ARG A 333 -4.19 -16.07 -22.07
CA ARG A 333 -5.62 -15.77 -22.02
C ARG A 333 -5.94 -14.98 -20.75
N GLN A 334 -6.83 -13.99 -20.86
CA GLN A 334 -7.33 -13.28 -19.69
C GLN A 334 -8.07 -14.24 -18.74
N PRO A 335 -7.74 -14.24 -17.44
CA PRO A 335 -8.50 -14.99 -16.45
C PRO A 335 -9.96 -14.53 -16.38
N ALA A 336 -10.87 -15.46 -16.16
CA ALA A 336 -12.25 -15.10 -15.84
C ALA A 336 -12.31 -14.43 -14.44
N PRO A 337 -13.22 -13.47 -14.22
CA PRO A 337 -13.41 -12.85 -12.92
C PRO A 337 -13.77 -13.89 -11.85
N ALA A 338 -13.47 -13.58 -10.59
CA ALA A 338 -13.97 -14.39 -9.48
C ALA A 338 -15.51 -14.37 -9.48
N GLY A 339 -16.13 -15.56 -9.39
CA GLY A 339 -17.55 -15.64 -9.01
C GLY A 339 -17.69 -15.32 -7.52
N ALA A 340 -18.84 -14.80 -7.09
CA ALA A 340 -19.10 -14.66 -5.67
C ALA A 340 -19.30 -16.03 -5.02
N ASP A 341 -18.64 -16.24 -3.89
CA ASP A 341 -18.95 -17.37 -3.02
C ASP A 341 -20.38 -17.20 -2.48
N THR A 342 -21.20 -18.25 -2.60
CA THR A 342 -22.53 -18.25 -2.00
C THR A 342 -22.39 -18.37 -0.49
N TRP A 343 -22.62 -17.27 0.23
CA TRP A 343 -22.62 -17.23 1.67
C TRP A 343 -24.05 -16.98 2.18
N SER A 344 -24.49 -17.76 3.16
CA SER A 344 -25.77 -17.54 3.83
C SER A 344 -25.50 -16.80 5.14
N GLY A 345 -26.14 -15.64 5.28
CA GLY A 345 -26.00 -14.79 6.45
C GLY A 345 -27.31 -14.27 6.98
N ASP A 346 -27.19 -13.19 7.73
CA ASP A 346 -28.29 -12.45 8.31
C ASP A 346 -28.82 -11.42 7.33
N ASP A 347 -29.98 -11.70 6.73
CA ASP A 347 -30.62 -10.84 5.75
C ASP A 347 -31.79 -10.02 6.36
N ARG A 348 -31.88 -9.92 7.69
CA ARG A 348 -33.05 -9.34 8.38
C ARG A 348 -33.35 -7.89 8.00
N ASP A 349 -32.32 -7.14 7.62
CA ASP A 349 -32.40 -5.73 7.27
C ASP A 349 -32.31 -5.51 5.76
N ALA A 350 -32.47 -6.55 4.92
CA ALA A 350 -32.22 -6.42 3.49
C ALA A 350 -33.15 -5.42 2.78
N ASP A 351 -34.35 -5.17 3.31
CA ASP A 351 -35.28 -4.14 2.84
C ASP A 351 -34.93 -2.70 3.29
N CYS A 352 -33.93 -2.56 4.17
CA CYS A 352 -33.44 -1.29 4.69
C CYS A 352 -32.42 -0.62 3.77
N PHE A 353 -32.01 -1.26 2.68
CA PHE A 353 -30.95 -0.80 1.78
C PHE A 353 -31.45 -0.59 0.35
N LEU A 354 -30.73 0.26 -0.38
CA LEU A 354 -30.80 0.42 -1.83
C LEU A 354 -29.59 -0.26 -2.46
N TYR A 355 -29.81 -0.93 -3.60
CA TYR A 355 -28.78 -1.73 -4.25
C TYR A 355 -28.55 -1.29 -5.69
N ARG A 356 -27.32 -1.48 -6.14
CA ARG A 356 -26.94 -1.46 -7.55
C ARG A 356 -26.42 -2.83 -7.94
N GLU A 357 -26.95 -3.38 -9.03
CA GLU A 357 -26.51 -4.65 -9.62
C GLU A 357 -25.46 -4.40 -10.71
N ALA A 358 -24.39 -5.19 -10.69
CA ALA A 358 -23.42 -5.30 -11.78
C ALA A 358 -22.88 -6.75 -11.81
N ASP A 359 -22.86 -7.37 -13.00
CA ASP A 359 -22.34 -8.73 -13.23
C ASP A 359 -22.92 -9.80 -12.27
N GLY A 360 -24.20 -9.67 -11.91
CA GLY A 360 -24.88 -10.59 -10.98
C GLY A 360 -24.50 -10.41 -9.51
N LEU A 361 -23.82 -9.32 -9.15
CA LEU A 361 -23.44 -8.96 -7.79
C LEU A 361 -24.13 -7.66 -7.36
N LEU A 362 -24.51 -7.57 -6.08
CA LEU A 362 -25.13 -6.38 -5.50
C LEU A 362 -24.14 -5.57 -4.67
N THR A 363 -24.14 -4.26 -4.90
CA THR A 363 -23.49 -3.26 -4.04
C THR A 363 -24.54 -2.47 -3.29
N VAL A 364 -24.40 -2.30 -1.97
CA VAL A 364 -25.23 -1.36 -1.20
C VAL A 364 -24.84 0.07 -1.57
N VAL A 365 -25.79 0.88 -2.00
CA VAL A 365 -25.56 2.27 -2.47
C VAL A 365 -26.38 3.32 -1.73
N GLY A 366 -27.22 2.92 -0.78
CA GLY A 366 -28.03 3.85 -0.01
C GLY A 366 -28.89 3.15 1.05
N LEU A 367 -29.57 3.95 1.88
CA LEU A 367 -30.58 3.49 2.82
C LEU A 367 -31.99 3.75 2.28
N SER A 368 -32.90 2.81 2.51
CA SER A 368 -34.33 3.03 2.29
C SER A 368 -34.92 3.90 3.39
N ALA A 369 -36.18 4.35 3.24
CA ALA A 369 -36.88 5.07 4.30
C ALA A 369 -36.94 4.29 5.62
N GLY A 370 -37.05 2.95 5.54
CA GLY A 370 -36.96 2.07 6.70
C GLY A 370 -35.57 2.06 7.32
N GLY A 371 -34.51 2.01 6.50
CA GLY A 371 -33.12 2.05 6.95
C GLY A 371 -32.74 3.36 7.66
N LEU A 372 -33.21 4.50 7.16
CA LEU A 372 -32.97 5.82 7.77
C LEU A 372 -33.52 5.95 9.20
N ALA A 373 -34.52 5.13 9.56
CA ALA A 373 -35.11 5.12 10.89
C ALA A 373 -34.40 4.17 11.89
N ARG A 374 -33.43 3.36 11.44
CA ARG A 374 -32.76 2.36 12.26
C ARG A 374 -31.62 2.97 13.10
N GLU A 375 -31.40 2.38 14.27
CA GLU A 375 -30.24 2.67 15.12
C GLU A 375 -29.14 1.62 14.97
N ALA A 376 -29.47 0.44 14.43
CA ALA A 376 -28.52 -0.60 14.09
C ALA A 376 -28.94 -1.28 12.79
N LEU A 377 -27.98 -1.62 11.94
CA LEU A 377 -28.20 -2.29 10.65
C LEU A 377 -27.20 -3.41 10.43
N THR A 378 -27.66 -4.54 9.90
CA THR A 378 -26.80 -5.60 9.37
C THR A 378 -26.82 -5.56 7.85
N VAL A 379 -25.66 -5.37 7.23
CA VAL A 379 -25.53 -5.44 5.77
C VAL A 379 -25.79 -6.88 5.34
N PRO A 380 -26.80 -7.16 4.50
CA PRO A 380 -27.23 -8.53 4.23
C PRO A 380 -26.21 -9.32 3.41
N SER A 381 -26.39 -10.64 3.44
CA SER A 381 -25.66 -11.58 2.59
C SER A 381 -26.17 -11.61 1.15
N ALA A 382 -27.48 -11.48 0.98
CA ALA A 382 -28.14 -11.54 -0.31
C ALA A 382 -29.42 -10.69 -0.34
N TRP A 383 -29.83 -10.31 -1.54
CA TRP A 383 -31.13 -9.68 -1.77
C TRP A 383 -31.68 -10.12 -3.13
N ASN A 384 -32.96 -10.52 -3.17
CA ASN A 384 -33.63 -11.03 -4.38
C ASN A 384 -32.87 -12.16 -5.11
N GLY A 385 -32.20 -13.04 -4.35
CA GLY A 385 -31.46 -14.17 -4.90
C GLY A 385 -30.07 -13.83 -5.46
N LEU A 386 -29.64 -12.57 -5.37
CA LEU A 386 -28.29 -12.13 -5.74
C LEU A 386 -27.43 -11.87 -4.50
N PRO A 387 -26.15 -12.24 -4.51
CA PRO A 387 -25.23 -11.98 -3.41
C PRO A 387 -24.92 -10.48 -3.31
N VAL A 388 -24.86 -9.97 -2.08
CA VAL A 388 -24.33 -8.65 -1.77
C VAL A 388 -22.84 -8.81 -1.48
N THR A 389 -21.97 -8.03 -2.13
CA THR A 389 -20.52 -8.23 -2.01
C THR A 389 -19.76 -6.96 -1.64
N ALA A 390 -20.40 -5.80 -1.74
CA ALA A 390 -19.75 -4.51 -1.54
C ALA A 390 -20.66 -3.44 -0.93
N ILE A 391 -20.04 -2.45 -0.31
CA ILE A 391 -20.65 -1.23 0.21
C ILE A 391 -20.06 -0.05 -0.56
N GLY A 392 -20.90 0.74 -1.23
CA GLY A 392 -20.51 1.90 -2.02
C GLY A 392 -20.29 3.17 -1.17
N GLY A 393 -19.65 4.17 -1.78
CA GLY A 393 -19.41 5.47 -1.13
C GLY A 393 -20.74 6.17 -0.83
N GLY A 394 -20.88 6.70 0.38
CA GLY A 394 -22.14 7.31 0.85
C GLY A 394 -23.29 6.31 1.05
N ALA A 395 -23.06 5.00 1.05
CA ALA A 395 -24.11 3.99 1.20
C ALA A 395 -25.00 4.16 2.45
N PHE A 396 -24.46 4.75 3.51
CA PHE A 396 -25.19 5.01 4.76
C PHE A 396 -25.58 6.48 4.95
N ALA A 397 -25.37 7.33 3.93
CA ALA A 397 -25.62 8.76 4.04
C ALA A 397 -27.06 9.07 4.50
N GLY A 398 -27.19 10.00 5.44
CA GLY A 398 -28.47 10.37 6.06
C GLY A 398 -28.88 9.48 7.24
N GLY A 399 -28.11 8.46 7.59
CA GLY A 399 -28.28 7.61 8.77
C GLY A 399 -28.01 8.34 10.11
N ALA A 400 -28.70 9.46 10.36
CA ALA A 400 -28.45 10.33 11.52
C ALA A 400 -28.69 9.66 12.89
N ARG A 401 -29.47 8.58 12.92
CA ARG A 401 -29.77 7.78 14.12
C ARG A 401 -28.92 6.52 14.24
N LEU A 402 -28.20 6.17 13.18
CA LEU A 402 -27.45 4.92 13.09
C LEU A 402 -26.28 4.96 14.07
N ARG A 403 -26.22 3.98 14.96
CA ARG A 403 -25.17 3.81 15.99
C ARG A 403 -24.27 2.63 15.68
N GLU A 404 -24.83 1.52 15.17
CA GLU A 404 -24.07 0.32 14.82
C GLU A 404 -24.33 -0.15 13.38
N VAL A 405 -23.26 -0.52 12.67
CA VAL A 405 -23.33 -1.28 11.41
C VAL A 405 -22.60 -2.60 11.56
N VAL A 406 -23.25 -3.70 11.21
CA VAL A 406 -22.64 -5.03 11.13
C VAL A 406 -22.35 -5.38 9.68
N VAL A 407 -21.08 -5.56 9.35
CA VAL A 407 -20.58 -6.00 8.05
C VAL A 407 -20.28 -7.49 8.11
N GLN A 408 -20.96 -8.26 7.27
CA GLN A 408 -20.89 -9.71 7.25
C GLN A 408 -19.71 -10.25 6.41
N GLN A 409 -19.46 -11.57 6.46
CA GLN A 409 -18.25 -12.18 5.89
C GLN A 409 -18.16 -12.14 4.36
N ASN A 410 -19.31 -12.04 3.70
CA ASN A 410 -19.45 -11.96 2.24
C ASN A 410 -19.11 -10.57 1.68
N ILE A 411 -19.00 -9.55 2.53
CA ILE A 411 -18.67 -8.20 2.08
C ILE A 411 -17.17 -8.11 1.89
N THR A 412 -16.76 -8.05 0.64
CA THR A 412 -15.36 -8.08 0.21
C THR A 412 -14.77 -6.68 0.00
N GLN A 413 -15.61 -5.64 0.01
CA GLN A 413 -15.18 -4.28 -0.31
C GLN A 413 -16.08 -3.23 0.35
N ILE A 414 -15.46 -2.23 0.97
CA ILE A 414 -16.11 -1.03 1.48
C ILE A 414 -15.43 0.17 0.84
N ALA A 415 -16.22 0.98 0.14
CA ALA A 415 -15.74 2.19 -0.49
C ALA A 415 -15.54 3.33 0.53
N ASP A 416 -14.60 4.23 0.24
CA ASP A 416 -14.34 5.41 1.03
C ASP A 416 -15.59 6.30 1.13
N GLY A 417 -15.76 6.92 2.30
CA GLY A 417 -16.95 7.70 2.62
C GLY A 417 -18.25 6.89 2.70
N ALA A 418 -18.21 5.55 2.75
CA ALA A 418 -19.41 4.70 2.91
C ALA A 418 -20.30 5.13 4.08
N PHE A 419 -19.69 5.60 5.18
CA PHE A 419 -20.36 6.03 6.41
C PHE A 419 -20.49 7.55 6.55
N SER A 420 -20.17 8.32 5.51
CA SER A 420 -20.28 9.78 5.54
C SER A 420 -21.72 10.21 5.82
N GLY A 421 -21.89 11.22 6.69
CA GLY A 421 -23.21 11.68 7.11
C GLY A 421 -23.90 10.83 8.18
N CYS A 422 -23.15 9.98 8.90
CA CYS A 422 -23.63 9.20 10.06
C CYS A 422 -23.04 9.73 11.39
N PRO A 423 -23.49 10.89 11.90
CA PRO A 423 -22.87 11.54 13.07
C PRO A 423 -23.06 10.79 14.39
N ALA A 424 -24.03 9.87 14.47
CA ALA A 424 -24.29 9.07 15.66
C ALA A 424 -23.60 7.70 15.64
N LEU A 425 -22.91 7.35 14.53
CA LEU A 425 -22.32 6.03 14.34
C LEU A 425 -21.12 5.88 15.28
N ASP A 426 -21.22 4.93 16.20
CA ASP A 426 -20.19 4.65 17.21
C ASP A 426 -19.44 3.34 16.93
N ARG A 427 -20.07 2.39 16.23
CA ARG A 427 -19.55 1.03 16.04
C ARG A 427 -19.76 0.52 14.62
N ILE A 428 -18.66 0.08 14.00
CA ILE A 428 -18.68 -0.71 12.78
C ILE A 428 -18.11 -2.08 13.13
N ARG A 429 -18.88 -3.14 12.97
CA ARG A 429 -18.48 -4.50 13.33
C ARG A 429 -18.22 -5.34 12.09
N ILE A 430 -16.96 -5.71 11.88
CA ILE A 430 -16.54 -6.56 10.77
C ILE A 430 -16.55 -8.02 11.24
N ARG A 431 -17.32 -8.88 10.59
CA ARG A 431 -17.44 -10.31 10.95
C ARG A 431 -16.42 -11.21 10.26
N THR A 432 -15.72 -10.69 9.27
CA THR A 432 -14.65 -11.41 8.58
C THR A 432 -13.50 -11.72 9.53
N GLY A 433 -13.03 -12.97 9.52
CA GLY A 433 -11.93 -13.45 10.38
C GLY A 433 -10.52 -13.16 9.84
N SER A 434 -10.40 -12.46 8.72
CA SER A 434 -9.12 -12.11 8.09
C SER A 434 -9.23 -10.80 7.31
N PRO A 435 -8.32 -9.83 7.50
CA PRO A 435 -8.40 -8.53 6.82
C PRO A 435 -8.41 -8.63 5.29
N ALA A 436 -7.76 -9.64 4.71
CA ALA A 436 -7.76 -9.90 3.27
C ALA A 436 -9.16 -10.19 2.69
N GLY A 437 -10.12 -10.58 3.53
CA GLY A 437 -11.49 -10.87 3.13
C GLY A 437 -12.36 -9.62 2.93
N CYS A 438 -11.90 -8.42 3.31
CA CYS A 438 -12.65 -7.18 3.10
C CYS A 438 -11.68 -6.01 2.86
N ARG A 439 -11.65 -5.46 1.65
CA ARG A 439 -10.81 -4.30 1.31
C ARG A 439 -11.46 -2.98 1.70
N VAL A 440 -10.63 -2.04 2.15
CA VAL A 440 -11.01 -0.69 2.56
C VAL A 440 -9.99 0.32 2.04
N GLY A 441 -10.42 1.57 1.86
CA GLY A 441 -9.54 2.67 1.48
C GLY A 441 -9.09 3.51 2.67
N GLN A 442 -8.45 4.63 2.32
CA GLN A 442 -7.88 5.61 3.27
C GLN A 442 -8.94 6.58 3.81
N GLY A 443 -10.14 6.59 3.23
CA GLY A 443 -11.31 7.37 3.64
C GLY A 443 -12.44 6.53 4.26
N LEU A 444 -12.18 5.30 4.71
CA LEU A 444 -13.17 4.40 5.33
C LEU A 444 -14.04 5.11 6.38
N LEU A 445 -13.42 5.86 7.30
CA LEU A 445 -14.10 6.55 8.40
C LEU A 445 -14.38 8.04 8.11
N GLU A 446 -14.34 8.47 6.86
CA GLU A 446 -14.67 9.85 6.51
C GLU A 446 -16.09 10.22 6.97
N GLY A 447 -16.19 11.29 7.76
CA GLY A 447 -17.46 11.78 8.29
C GLY A 447 -18.00 11.01 9.51
N THR A 448 -17.21 10.15 10.15
CA THR A 448 -17.60 9.43 11.38
C THR A 448 -16.45 9.24 12.38
N ASP A 449 -16.80 9.20 13.67
CA ASP A 449 -15.91 8.81 14.76
C ASP A 449 -16.21 7.39 15.27
N ALA A 450 -16.71 6.50 14.42
CA ALA A 450 -16.94 5.11 14.77
C ALA A 450 -15.63 4.34 15.07
N ALA A 451 -15.67 3.42 16.02
CA ALA A 451 -14.61 2.42 16.20
C ALA A 451 -14.93 1.17 15.36
N VAL A 452 -13.89 0.51 14.85
CA VAL A 452 -14.02 -0.70 14.04
C VAL A 452 -13.74 -1.92 14.93
N TYR A 453 -14.71 -2.81 15.07
CA TYR A 453 -14.61 -4.02 15.88
C TYR A 453 -14.40 -5.23 14.97
N VAL A 454 -13.34 -5.98 15.20
CA VAL A 454 -12.95 -7.18 14.44
C VAL A 454 -12.85 -8.39 15.37
N PRO A 455 -12.93 -9.65 14.88
CA PRO A 455 -12.75 -10.82 15.73
C PRO A 455 -11.44 -10.74 16.53
N ALA A 456 -11.50 -11.02 17.84
CA ALA A 456 -10.39 -10.77 18.76
C ALA A 456 -9.11 -11.55 18.40
N ASP A 457 -9.26 -12.72 17.78
CA ASP A 457 -8.20 -13.58 17.27
C ASP A 457 -7.57 -13.04 15.97
N ALA A 458 -8.29 -12.21 15.21
CA ALA A 458 -7.82 -11.57 13.98
C ALA A 458 -7.24 -10.15 14.20
N LEU A 459 -7.34 -9.58 15.42
CA LEU A 459 -6.95 -8.20 15.72
C LEU A 459 -5.53 -7.84 15.24
N SER A 460 -4.57 -8.73 15.47
CA SER A 460 -3.17 -8.51 15.08
C SER A 460 -3.01 -8.44 13.56
N ASP A 461 -3.69 -9.35 12.84
CA ASP A 461 -3.66 -9.41 11.39
C ASP A 461 -4.23 -8.10 10.83
N TYR A 462 -5.39 -7.63 11.30
CA TYR A 462 -5.98 -6.35 10.88
C TYR A 462 -5.09 -5.13 11.12
N ARG A 463 -4.39 -5.06 12.26
CA ARG A 463 -3.53 -3.90 12.58
C ARG A 463 -2.24 -3.84 11.75
N THR A 464 -1.90 -4.93 11.08
CA THR A 464 -0.66 -5.05 10.28
C THR A 464 -0.94 -5.29 8.79
N ASP A 465 -2.21 -5.39 8.43
CA ASP A 465 -2.63 -5.60 7.05
C ASP A 465 -2.48 -4.34 6.21
N TYR A 466 -2.16 -4.55 4.94
CA TYR A 466 -1.90 -3.52 3.93
C TYR A 466 -3.00 -2.44 3.81
N PHE A 467 -4.27 -2.82 3.95
CA PHE A 467 -5.40 -1.89 3.82
C PHE A 467 -5.88 -1.39 5.18
N TRP A 468 -5.84 -2.25 6.20
CA TRP A 468 -6.44 -1.96 7.51
C TRP A 468 -5.49 -1.28 8.50
N SER A 469 -4.17 -1.36 8.32
CA SER A 469 -3.19 -0.83 9.29
C SER A 469 -3.33 0.68 9.50
N VAL A 470 -3.79 1.41 8.50
CA VAL A 470 -4.07 2.86 8.57
C VAL A 470 -5.09 3.17 9.66
N TRP A 471 -6.07 2.29 9.85
CA TRP A 471 -7.09 2.40 10.88
C TRP A 471 -6.71 1.67 12.17
N GLY A 472 -5.48 1.18 12.32
CA GLY A 472 -5.08 0.28 13.40
C GLY A 472 -5.36 0.78 14.82
N GLN A 473 -5.34 2.09 15.05
CA GLN A 473 -5.71 2.71 16.33
C GLN A 473 -7.23 2.68 16.61
N ARG A 474 -8.04 2.64 15.56
CA ARG A 474 -9.51 2.58 15.57
C ARG A 474 -10.03 1.14 15.50
N VAL A 475 -9.17 0.18 15.14
CA VAL A 475 -9.47 -1.25 15.14
C VAL A 475 -9.31 -1.82 16.55
N LEU A 476 -10.41 -2.33 17.10
CA LEU A 476 -10.54 -2.86 18.45
C LEU A 476 -11.01 -4.32 18.41
N PRO A 477 -10.66 -5.15 19.41
CA PRO A 477 -11.19 -6.50 19.50
C PRO A 477 -12.69 -6.47 19.80
N ASP A 478 -13.44 -7.25 19.06
CA ASP A 478 -14.82 -7.59 19.38
C ASP A 478 -14.83 -8.59 20.54
N ALA A 479 -14.91 -8.07 21.76
CA ALA A 479 -15.03 -8.88 22.97
C ALA A 479 -16.49 -9.35 23.15
N PRO A 480 -16.72 -10.60 23.60
CA PRO A 480 -18.06 -11.12 23.87
C PRO A 480 -18.80 -10.36 24.98
#